data_AF-A0A8J6YWH8-F1
#
_entry.id   AF-A0A8J6YWH8-F1
#
_cell.length_a   1.000
_cell.length_b   1.000
_cell.length_c   1.000
_cell.angle_alpha   90.00
_cell.angle_beta   90.00
_cell.angle_gamma   90.00
#
_symmetry.space_group_name_H-M   'P 1'
#
loop_
_entity.id
_entity.type
_entity.pdbx_description
1 polymer ?
#
loop_
_entity_poly.entity_id
_entity_poly.type
_entity_poly.pdbx_seq_one_letter_code
_entity_poly.pdbx_strand_id
1 'polypeptide(L)'
;MRFLPTLVAAGSLMGALPAAAATLTVATDNSGGFVSQDGIAAYNSSGATLAGATVTATFADGTSESGTIAAFGRNTGALYGSGFELVQTGTTYSNAFALFNDYTSALVTLSIDLVPASAVFDLDFGGATGTDGSNLGRTLIQSDSSGSEDGSGLTGDVVATYAGRVSVGSAAAVGDLYTSLVLDLSGTLDGGLASGGEWYFIADTDTLKTAGDLAPVPLPAGVLTLGAALAGLGLLRRRKG
;
A
#
# COMPACT_ATOMS: atom_id res chain seq x y z
N MET A 1 49.28 11.95 59.04
CA MET A 1 48.15 12.51 58.28
C MET A 1 48.15 11.89 56.90
N ARG A 2 47.25 10.93 56.64
CA ARG A 2 47.11 10.24 55.35
C ARG A 2 45.87 10.81 54.65
N PHE A 3 46.04 11.40 53.48
CA PHE A 3 44.95 11.86 52.62
C PHE A 3 44.41 10.66 51.81
N LEU A 4 43.09 10.45 51.84
CA LEU A 4 42.38 9.60 50.86
C LEU A 4 41.98 10.48 49.67
N PRO A 5 42.09 10.01 48.42
CA PRO A 5 41.43 10.65 47.28
C PRO A 5 40.00 10.13 47.13
N THR A 6 39.06 11.05 47.01
CA THR A 6 37.66 10.82 46.67
C THR A 6 37.55 10.53 45.18
N LEU A 7 37.06 9.34 44.81
CA LEU A 7 36.75 8.98 43.43
C LEU A 7 35.35 9.51 43.07
N VAL A 8 35.26 10.46 42.14
CA VAL A 8 33.98 10.92 41.57
C VAL A 8 33.69 10.05 40.34
N ALA A 9 32.67 9.21 40.43
CA ALA A 9 32.14 8.48 39.28
C ALA A 9 31.23 9.41 38.46
N ALA A 10 31.63 9.74 37.24
CA ALA A 10 30.77 10.41 36.28
C ALA A 10 29.85 9.37 35.63
N GLY A 11 28.59 9.33 36.05
CA GLY A 11 27.54 8.55 35.37
C GLY A 11 27.10 9.29 34.11
N SER A 12 27.38 8.72 32.94
CA SER A 12 26.83 9.16 31.66
C SER A 12 25.36 8.75 31.59
N LEU A 13 24.47 9.73 31.74
CA LEU A 13 23.04 9.59 31.49
C LEU A 13 22.82 9.58 29.97
N MET A 14 22.77 8.40 29.34
CA MET A 14 22.27 8.29 27.96
C MET A 14 20.75 8.46 27.99
N GLY A 15 20.29 9.70 27.75
CA GLY A 15 18.88 9.96 27.51
C GLY A 15 18.49 9.37 26.15
N ALA A 16 17.62 8.36 26.14
CA ALA A 16 16.95 7.91 24.93
C ALA A 16 16.05 9.05 24.43
N LEU A 17 16.32 9.55 23.22
CA LEU A 17 15.38 10.44 22.55
C LEU A 17 14.13 9.62 22.18
N PRO A 18 12.92 10.19 22.30
CA PRO A 18 11.72 9.52 21.81
C PRO A 18 11.87 9.30 20.30
N ALA A 19 11.71 8.04 19.87
CA ALA A 19 11.68 7.70 18.45
C ALA A 19 10.44 8.37 17.82
N ALA A 20 10.66 9.16 16.76
CA ALA A 20 9.57 9.79 16.02
C ALA A 20 8.90 8.75 15.12
N ALA A 21 7.56 8.72 15.12
CA ALA A 21 6.78 7.91 14.19
C ALA A 21 7.12 8.27 12.73
N ALA A 22 6.98 7.32 11.83
CA ALA A 22 7.32 7.50 10.43
C ALA A 22 6.40 8.50 9.76
N THR A 23 6.97 9.32 8.88
CA THR A 23 6.22 10.13 7.94
C THR A 23 5.55 9.21 6.94
N LEU A 24 4.21 9.23 6.88
CA LEU A 24 3.47 8.59 5.81
C LEU A 24 3.20 9.59 4.70
N THR A 25 3.75 9.34 3.51
CA THR A 25 3.45 10.11 2.30
C THR A 25 2.51 9.31 1.42
N VAL A 26 1.39 9.91 1.01
CA VAL A 26 0.45 9.30 0.07
C VAL A 26 0.57 9.97 -1.30
N ALA A 27 0.68 9.15 -2.33
CA ALA A 27 0.74 9.57 -3.73
C ALA A 27 -0.28 8.81 -4.57
N THR A 28 -0.66 9.38 -5.71
CA THR A 28 -1.47 8.70 -6.74
C THR A 28 -0.76 8.71 -8.08
N ASP A 29 -0.71 7.55 -8.73
CA ASP A 29 -0.30 7.40 -10.12
C ASP A 29 -1.54 7.32 -11.02
N ASN A 30 -1.76 8.38 -11.79
CA ASN A 30 -2.88 8.53 -12.70
C ASN A 30 -2.52 8.20 -14.16
N SER A 31 -1.38 7.55 -14.41
CA SER A 31 -0.90 7.21 -15.75
C SER A 31 -1.64 6.03 -16.39
N GLY A 32 -2.36 5.22 -15.60
CA GLY A 32 -3.23 4.13 -16.06
C GLY A 32 -4.60 4.19 -15.38
N GLY A 33 -5.59 3.52 -15.97
CA GLY A 33 -6.94 3.50 -15.42
C GLY A 33 -7.73 2.26 -15.77
N PHE A 34 -8.82 2.05 -15.03
CA PHE A 34 -9.77 0.98 -15.21
C PHE A 34 -11.19 1.55 -15.29
N VAL A 35 -12.07 0.80 -15.94
CA VAL A 35 -13.51 1.06 -15.91
C VAL A 35 -14.21 -0.14 -15.32
N SER A 36 -15.14 0.11 -14.38
CA SER A 36 -16.18 -0.83 -13.97
C SER A 36 -17.48 -0.42 -14.65
N GLN A 37 -18.07 -1.29 -15.48
CA GLN A 37 -19.29 -0.96 -16.21
C GLN A 37 -20.53 -1.02 -15.32
N ASP A 38 -20.54 -1.95 -14.38
CA ASP A 38 -21.69 -2.23 -13.52
C ASP A 38 -21.62 -1.46 -12.19
N GLY A 39 -20.44 -0.93 -11.83
CA GLY A 39 -20.18 -0.08 -10.68
C GLY A 39 -19.84 -0.83 -9.40
N ILE A 40 -19.96 -0.14 -8.27
CA ILE A 40 -19.64 -0.64 -6.92
C ILE A 40 -20.90 -1.22 -6.27
N ALA A 41 -20.78 -2.37 -5.59
CA ALA A 41 -21.91 -3.02 -4.90
C ALA A 41 -21.96 -2.71 -3.41
N ALA A 42 -20.79 -2.70 -2.75
CA ALA A 42 -20.73 -2.64 -1.31
C ALA A 42 -19.45 -1.96 -0.83
N TYR A 43 -19.65 -1.12 0.19
CA TYR A 43 -18.65 -0.31 0.89
C TYR A 43 -18.32 -0.82 2.30
N ASN A 44 -18.82 -2.01 2.64
CA ASN A 44 -18.54 -2.69 3.90
C ASN A 44 -17.70 -3.96 3.66
N SER A 45 -16.69 -3.81 2.82
CA SER A 45 -15.77 -4.89 2.44
C SER A 45 -15.00 -5.38 3.66
N SER A 46 -14.67 -6.66 3.63
CA SER A 46 -13.89 -7.31 4.70
C SER A 46 -12.73 -8.08 4.12
N GLY A 47 -11.85 -8.60 4.96
CA GLY A 47 -10.69 -9.35 4.46
C GLY A 47 -11.12 -10.53 3.58
N ALA A 48 -12.25 -11.16 3.92
CA ALA A 48 -12.78 -12.27 3.12
C ALA A 48 -13.17 -11.85 1.69
N THR A 49 -13.58 -10.58 1.48
CA THR A 49 -13.90 -10.06 0.15
C THR A 49 -12.66 -9.70 -0.67
N LEU A 50 -11.48 -9.70 -0.05
CA LEU A 50 -10.19 -9.53 -0.75
C LEU A 50 -9.64 -10.85 -1.28
N ALA A 51 -10.35 -11.96 -1.10
CA ALA A 51 -9.93 -13.24 -1.63
C ALA A 51 -9.74 -13.18 -3.15
N GLY A 52 -8.57 -13.61 -3.62
CA GLY A 52 -8.15 -13.46 -5.01
C GLY A 52 -7.15 -12.32 -5.24
N ALA A 53 -7.06 -11.32 -4.34
CA ALA A 53 -6.10 -10.23 -4.48
C ALA A 53 -4.68 -10.79 -4.48
N THR A 54 -3.83 -10.24 -5.34
CA THR A 54 -2.43 -10.66 -5.42
C THR A 54 -1.55 -9.67 -4.68
N VAL A 55 -0.64 -10.21 -3.87
CA VAL A 55 0.28 -9.43 -3.06
C VAL A 55 1.70 -9.85 -3.41
N THR A 56 2.60 -8.88 -3.55
CA THR A 56 4.03 -9.13 -3.79
C THR A 56 4.86 -8.36 -2.78
N ALA A 57 5.66 -9.08 -1.99
CA ALA A 57 6.68 -8.52 -1.12
C ALA A 57 8.04 -8.56 -1.83
N THR A 58 8.79 -7.48 -1.72
CA THR A 58 10.20 -7.41 -2.14
C THR A 58 11.05 -7.09 -0.92
N PHE A 59 12.14 -7.84 -0.76
CA PHE A 59 13.06 -7.74 0.36
C PHE A 59 14.34 -7.00 -0.03
N ALA A 60 15.06 -6.47 0.96
CA ALA A 60 16.27 -5.66 0.75
C ALA A 60 17.42 -6.41 0.04
N ASP A 61 17.43 -7.74 0.07
CA ASP A 61 18.38 -8.57 -0.67
C ASP A 61 18.02 -8.73 -2.16
N GLY A 62 16.91 -8.14 -2.60
CA GLY A 62 16.38 -8.19 -3.97
C GLY A 62 15.49 -9.41 -4.25
N THR A 63 15.29 -10.31 -3.28
CA THR A 63 14.34 -11.41 -3.39
C THR A 63 12.91 -10.88 -3.36
N SER A 64 11.99 -11.53 -4.08
CA SER A 64 10.57 -11.23 -4.00
C SER A 64 9.76 -12.50 -3.80
N GLU A 65 8.65 -12.38 -3.08
CA GLU A 65 7.64 -13.40 -2.93
C GLU A 65 6.27 -12.84 -3.32
N SER A 66 5.51 -13.60 -4.12
CA SER A 66 4.14 -13.26 -4.48
C SER A 66 3.17 -14.33 -4.00
N GLY A 67 1.97 -13.91 -3.61
CA GLY A 67 0.90 -14.81 -3.21
C GLY A 67 -0.47 -14.20 -3.44
N THR A 68 -1.50 -15.00 -3.14
CA THR A 68 -2.89 -14.61 -3.29
C THR A 68 -3.59 -14.68 -1.94
N ILE A 69 -4.34 -13.64 -1.59
CA ILE A 69 -5.17 -13.64 -0.39
C ILE A 69 -6.24 -14.71 -0.55
N ALA A 70 -6.39 -15.57 0.47
CA ALA A 70 -7.48 -16.51 0.59
C ALA A 70 -8.45 -16.06 1.70
N ALA A 71 -9.73 -16.42 1.56
CA ALA A 71 -10.71 -16.20 2.62
C ALA A 71 -10.56 -17.25 3.73
N PHE A 72 -10.42 -16.79 4.97
CA PHE A 72 -10.39 -17.62 6.18
C PHE A 72 -11.63 -17.33 7.04
N GLY A 73 -12.75 -17.93 6.68
CA GLY A 73 -14.03 -17.68 7.34
C GLY A 73 -14.76 -16.48 6.76
N ARG A 74 -15.70 -15.90 7.53
CA ARG A 74 -16.69 -14.95 6.99
C ARG A 74 -16.14 -13.56 6.73
N ASN A 75 -15.13 -13.11 7.47
CA ASN A 75 -14.67 -11.72 7.50
C ASN A 75 -13.14 -11.58 7.51
N THR A 76 -12.40 -12.67 7.34
CA THR A 76 -10.93 -12.63 7.34
C THR A 76 -10.40 -13.06 5.99
N GLY A 77 -9.44 -12.30 5.49
CA GLY A 77 -8.60 -12.64 4.36
C GLY A 77 -7.17 -12.70 4.82
N ALA A 78 -6.44 -13.71 4.39
CA ALA A 78 -5.02 -13.82 4.72
C ALA A 78 -4.21 -14.40 3.56
N LEU A 79 -2.96 -13.97 3.49
CA LEU A 79 -1.90 -14.60 2.75
C LEU A 79 -0.82 -15.02 3.75
N TYR A 80 -0.53 -16.32 3.79
CA TYR A 80 0.57 -16.90 4.55
C TYR A 80 1.64 -17.37 3.57
N GLY A 81 2.65 -16.53 3.38
CA GLY A 81 3.81 -16.83 2.55
C GLY A 81 4.90 -17.57 3.31
N SER A 82 6.02 -17.80 2.63
CA SER A 82 7.24 -18.37 3.20
C SER A 82 8.15 -17.33 3.86
N GLY A 83 8.03 -16.07 3.47
CA GLY A 83 8.81 -14.95 4.00
C GLY A 83 7.97 -13.76 4.47
N PHE A 84 6.66 -13.76 4.27
CA PHE A 84 5.79 -12.73 4.82
C PHE A 84 4.35 -13.23 5.00
N GLU A 85 3.62 -12.53 5.86
CA GLU A 85 2.18 -12.74 6.04
C GLU A 85 1.45 -11.41 5.91
N LEU A 86 0.24 -11.44 5.32
CA LEU A 86 -0.68 -10.30 5.31
C LEU A 86 -2.06 -10.78 5.73
N VAL A 87 -2.60 -10.23 6.82
CA VAL A 87 -3.90 -10.61 7.36
C VAL A 87 -4.79 -9.38 7.49
N GLN A 88 -6.03 -9.46 7.04
CA GLN A 88 -7.06 -8.45 7.29
C GLN A 88 -8.28 -9.15 7.88
N THR A 89 -8.76 -8.67 9.03
CA THR A 89 -9.96 -9.21 9.70
C THR A 89 -10.94 -8.09 10.01
N GLY A 90 -12.22 -8.30 9.68
CA GLY A 90 -13.25 -7.29 9.89
C GLY A 90 -13.36 -6.36 8.68
N THR A 91 -13.89 -5.15 8.87
CA THR A 91 -14.13 -4.21 7.77
C THR A 91 -12.88 -3.43 7.43
N THR A 92 -12.54 -3.30 6.15
CA THR A 92 -11.30 -2.61 5.71
C THR A 92 -11.26 -1.14 6.09
N TYR A 93 -12.43 -0.51 6.22
CA TYR A 93 -12.55 0.90 6.65
C TYR A 93 -12.01 1.17 8.06
N SER A 94 -12.09 0.19 8.97
CA SER A 94 -11.83 0.40 10.40
C SER A 94 -10.87 -0.59 11.03
N ASN A 95 -10.54 -1.68 10.34
CA ASN A 95 -9.69 -2.73 10.86
C ASN A 95 -8.41 -2.84 10.05
N ALA A 96 -7.29 -2.92 10.77
CA ALA A 96 -5.97 -2.94 10.18
C ALA A 96 -5.71 -4.21 9.37
N PHE A 97 -4.92 -4.04 8.32
CA PHE A 97 -4.05 -5.08 7.79
C PHE A 97 -2.88 -5.26 8.75
N ALA A 98 -2.57 -6.51 9.07
CA ALA A 98 -1.38 -6.92 9.79
C ALA A 98 -0.37 -7.50 8.79
N LEU A 99 0.75 -6.81 8.61
CA LEU A 99 1.87 -7.26 7.79
C LEU A 99 2.97 -7.79 8.71
N PHE A 100 3.40 -9.03 8.50
CA PHE A 100 4.51 -9.64 9.21
C PHE A 100 5.62 -10.02 8.23
N ASN A 101 6.86 -9.70 8.57
CA ASN A 101 8.04 -10.12 7.81
C ASN A 101 8.71 -11.31 8.50
N ASP A 102 8.51 -12.53 7.98
CA ASP A 102 9.16 -13.75 8.46
C ASP A 102 10.45 -14.08 7.67
N TYR A 103 10.83 -13.23 6.73
CA TYR A 103 12.02 -13.42 5.93
C TYR A 103 13.26 -12.90 6.65
N THR A 104 14.44 -13.40 6.26
CA THR A 104 15.72 -13.03 6.88
C THR A 104 16.19 -11.62 6.53
N SER A 105 15.66 -11.03 5.46
CA SER A 105 15.96 -9.68 5.01
C SER A 105 14.77 -8.74 5.29
N ALA A 106 15.04 -7.45 5.48
CA ALA A 106 13.98 -6.46 5.65
C ALA A 106 13.05 -6.43 4.42
N LEU A 107 11.74 -6.29 4.64
CA LEU A 107 10.74 -6.09 3.59
C LEU A 107 10.74 -4.61 3.22
N VAL A 108 11.08 -4.30 1.97
CA VAL A 108 11.26 -2.92 1.49
C VAL A 108 10.12 -2.44 0.62
N THR A 109 9.37 -3.36 0.00
CA THR A 109 8.20 -3.00 -0.79
C THR A 109 7.11 -4.04 -0.63
N LEU A 110 5.86 -3.57 -0.46
CA LEU A 110 4.66 -4.39 -0.56
C LEU A 110 3.77 -3.85 -1.68
N SER A 111 3.42 -4.66 -2.66
CA SER A 111 2.46 -4.33 -3.71
C SER A 111 1.20 -5.16 -3.52
N ILE A 112 0.03 -4.52 -3.54
CA ILE A 112 -1.28 -5.16 -3.45
C ILE A 112 -2.07 -4.79 -4.72
N ASP A 113 -2.52 -5.80 -5.46
CA ASP A 113 -3.40 -5.66 -6.62
C ASP A 113 -4.75 -6.33 -6.34
N LEU A 114 -5.80 -5.51 -6.36
CA LEU A 114 -7.17 -5.91 -6.05
C LEU A 114 -7.98 -6.30 -7.29
N VAL A 115 -7.46 -6.10 -8.50
CA VAL A 115 -8.18 -6.44 -9.74
C VAL A 115 -8.69 -7.88 -9.73
N PRO A 116 -7.88 -8.91 -9.39
CA PRO A 116 -8.37 -10.29 -9.41
C PRO A 116 -9.39 -10.59 -8.30
N ALA A 117 -9.44 -9.78 -7.23
CA ALA A 117 -10.45 -9.88 -6.18
C ALA A 117 -11.78 -9.21 -6.55
N SER A 118 -11.85 -8.49 -7.69
CA SER A 118 -13.00 -7.63 -8.00
C SER A 118 -13.25 -6.60 -6.89
N ALA A 119 -12.17 -6.00 -6.40
CA ALA A 119 -12.18 -4.97 -5.38
C ALA A 119 -11.35 -3.77 -5.82
N VAL A 120 -11.55 -2.65 -5.14
CA VAL A 120 -10.84 -1.39 -5.35
C VAL A 120 -10.50 -0.81 -3.98
N PHE A 121 -9.41 -0.05 -3.88
CA PHE A 121 -9.16 0.83 -2.75
C PHE A 121 -10.08 2.05 -2.86
N ASP A 122 -10.62 2.50 -1.72
CA ASP A 122 -11.45 3.70 -1.62
C ASP A 122 -10.78 4.73 -0.69
N LEU A 123 -10.36 5.85 -1.26
CA LEU A 123 -9.62 6.90 -0.55
C LEU A 123 -10.58 7.93 0.07
N ASP A 124 -10.11 8.61 1.11
CA ASP A 124 -10.85 9.76 1.64
C ASP A 124 -10.98 10.85 0.57
N PHE A 125 -12.21 11.30 0.36
CA PHE A 125 -12.55 12.36 -0.59
C PHE A 125 -12.90 13.67 0.12
N GLY A 126 -12.06 14.07 1.09
CA GLY A 126 -12.25 15.28 1.89
C GLY A 126 -13.49 15.20 2.79
N GLY A 127 -13.78 14.00 3.32
CA GLY A 127 -14.95 13.74 4.15
C GLY A 127 -16.30 13.74 3.40
N ALA A 128 -16.29 13.79 2.07
CA ALA A 128 -17.48 13.61 1.24
C ALA A 128 -17.56 12.16 0.71
N THR A 129 -18.77 11.72 0.38
CA THR A 129 -18.95 10.52 -0.45
C THR A 129 -18.41 10.80 -1.84
N GLY A 130 -17.55 9.92 -2.35
CA GLY A 130 -16.93 10.03 -3.66
C GLY A 130 -17.77 9.38 -4.76
N THR A 131 -17.28 8.29 -5.32
CA THR A 131 -17.87 7.57 -6.45
C THR A 131 -19.24 6.96 -6.10
N ASP A 132 -20.20 7.05 -7.03
CA ASP A 132 -21.54 6.47 -6.84
C ASP A 132 -21.46 4.95 -6.59
N GLY A 133 -22.16 4.50 -5.54
CA GLY A 133 -22.15 3.10 -5.09
C GLY A 133 -21.09 2.79 -4.04
N SER A 134 -20.10 3.68 -3.88
CA SER A 134 -19.17 3.73 -2.75
C SER A 134 -19.74 4.57 -1.59
N ASN A 135 -18.98 4.77 -0.51
CA ASN A 135 -19.35 5.60 0.63
C ASN A 135 -18.19 6.57 1.00
N LEU A 136 -17.97 6.82 2.29
CA LEU A 136 -16.79 7.51 2.77
C LEU A 136 -15.61 6.55 2.68
N GLY A 137 -14.64 6.87 1.84
CA GLY A 137 -13.39 6.14 1.79
C GLY A 137 -12.43 6.48 2.91
N ARG A 138 -11.33 5.75 2.96
CA ARG A 138 -10.23 5.98 3.91
C ARG A 138 -8.89 5.74 3.25
N THR A 139 -8.20 6.85 3.04
CA THR A 139 -6.79 6.84 2.61
C THR A 139 -5.93 6.12 3.65
N LEU A 140 -4.84 5.49 3.19
CA LEU A 140 -3.97 4.72 4.07
C LEU A 140 -3.54 5.53 5.29
N ILE A 141 -3.62 4.91 6.46
CA ILE A 141 -3.03 5.43 7.68
C ILE A 141 -2.29 4.30 8.40
N GLN A 142 -1.30 4.68 9.21
CA GLN A 142 -0.69 3.74 10.15
C GLN A 142 -1.65 3.51 11.32
N SER A 143 -1.60 2.31 11.88
CA SER A 143 -2.34 1.98 13.09
C SER A 143 -1.53 1.08 14.01
N ASP A 144 -2.04 0.80 15.20
CA ASP A 144 -1.61 -0.36 15.98
C ASP A 144 -2.44 -1.61 15.64
N SER A 145 -2.16 -2.70 16.36
CA SER A 145 -2.87 -3.98 16.24
C SER A 145 -4.33 -3.95 16.66
N SER A 146 -4.77 -2.90 17.38
CA SER A 146 -6.18 -2.67 17.72
C SER A 146 -6.92 -1.86 16.64
N GLY A 147 -6.18 -1.31 15.66
CA GLY A 147 -6.71 -0.38 14.66
C GLY A 147 -6.71 1.08 15.13
N SER A 148 -6.07 1.41 16.24
CA SER A 148 -5.93 2.79 16.71
C SER A 148 -4.88 3.53 15.87
N GLU A 149 -5.18 4.76 15.48
CA GLU A 149 -4.27 5.64 14.72
C GLU A 149 -3.13 6.20 15.60
N ASP A 150 -3.29 6.10 16.92
CA ASP A 150 -2.33 6.60 17.92
C ASP A 150 -1.18 5.59 18.17
N GLY A 151 -1.11 4.52 17.39
CA GLY A 151 -0.14 3.43 17.53
C GLY A 151 1.31 3.83 17.24
N SER A 152 2.26 3.08 17.81
CA SER A 152 3.66 3.15 17.41
C SER A 152 3.82 2.55 16.01
N GLY A 153 3.80 3.41 14.99
CA GLY A 153 4.09 3.04 13.61
C GLY A 153 5.57 2.71 13.39
N LEU A 154 5.93 2.42 12.13
CA LEU A 154 7.32 2.39 11.71
C LEU A 154 7.99 3.73 12.01
N THR A 155 9.32 3.82 11.94
CA THR A 155 10.05 5.10 12.07
C THR A 155 10.77 5.42 10.76
N GLY A 156 10.94 6.70 10.41
CA GLY A 156 11.49 7.13 9.11
C GLY A 156 10.41 7.52 8.11
N ASP A 157 10.50 7.09 6.85
CA ASP A 157 9.52 7.46 5.81
C ASP A 157 8.88 6.21 5.17
N VAL A 158 7.57 6.25 5.01
CA VAL A 158 6.76 5.28 4.25
C VAL A 158 6.06 6.02 3.12
N VAL A 159 6.15 5.50 1.89
CA VAL A 159 5.43 6.05 0.75
C VAL A 159 4.37 5.06 0.26
N ALA A 160 3.11 5.47 0.33
CA ALA A 160 1.97 4.73 -0.20
C ALA A 160 1.55 5.33 -1.55
N THR A 161 1.66 4.55 -2.63
CA THR A 161 1.26 4.97 -3.97
C THR A 161 0.08 4.16 -4.46
N TYR A 162 -1.05 4.83 -4.68
CA TYR A 162 -2.24 4.23 -5.28
C TYR A 162 -2.20 4.36 -6.80
N ALA A 163 -2.54 3.30 -7.53
CA ALA A 163 -2.49 3.29 -8.99
C ALA A 163 -3.69 2.58 -9.62
N GLY A 164 -3.84 2.78 -10.93
CA GLY A 164 -4.94 2.22 -11.72
C GLY A 164 -6.28 2.81 -11.30
N ARG A 165 -6.43 4.11 -11.51
CA ARG A 165 -7.62 4.90 -11.17
C ARG A 165 -8.88 4.34 -11.83
N VAL A 166 -9.98 4.24 -11.10
CA VAL A 166 -11.22 3.62 -11.57
C VAL A 166 -12.28 4.66 -11.93
N SER A 167 -12.94 4.46 -13.06
CA SER A 167 -14.21 5.12 -13.43
C SER A 167 -15.37 4.13 -13.42
N VAL A 168 -16.59 4.62 -13.18
CA VAL A 168 -17.81 3.81 -13.20
C VAL A 168 -18.69 4.16 -14.39
N GLY A 169 -19.08 3.16 -15.17
CA GLY A 169 -19.86 3.29 -16.39
C GLY A 169 -19.21 4.26 -17.39
N SER A 170 -20.00 5.23 -17.88
CA SER A 170 -19.51 6.27 -18.78
C SER A 170 -19.05 7.55 -18.07
N ALA A 171 -19.06 7.59 -16.74
CA ALA A 171 -18.63 8.77 -15.98
C ALA A 171 -17.11 8.90 -16.01
N ALA A 172 -16.61 10.13 -15.91
CA ALA A 172 -15.19 10.34 -15.64
C ALA A 172 -14.85 9.81 -14.24
N ALA A 173 -13.62 9.30 -14.06
CA ALA A 173 -13.15 8.89 -12.74
C ALA A 173 -13.22 10.06 -11.75
N VAL A 174 -13.74 9.82 -10.56
CA VAL A 174 -13.92 10.84 -9.51
C VAL A 174 -12.58 11.18 -8.85
N GLY A 175 -11.74 10.17 -8.55
CA GLY A 175 -10.38 10.40 -8.01
C GLY A 175 -10.08 9.76 -6.67
N ASP A 176 -10.94 8.86 -6.25
CA ASP A 176 -10.99 8.20 -4.96
C ASP A 176 -10.81 6.68 -5.07
N LEU A 177 -11.20 6.07 -6.20
CA LEU A 177 -11.07 4.63 -6.43
C LEU A 177 -9.81 4.23 -7.20
N TYR A 178 -9.08 3.26 -6.67
CA TYR A 178 -7.83 2.74 -7.25
C TYR A 178 -7.76 1.20 -7.18
N THR A 179 -7.04 0.56 -8.09
CA THR A 179 -6.97 -0.91 -8.16
C THR A 179 -5.77 -1.50 -7.42
N SER A 180 -4.73 -0.70 -7.21
CA SER A 180 -3.51 -1.16 -6.57
C SER A 180 -2.93 -0.14 -5.61
N LEU A 181 -2.15 -0.67 -4.67
CA LEU A 181 -1.43 0.06 -3.65
C LEU A 181 0.00 -0.50 -3.56
N VAL A 182 0.98 0.38 -3.70
CA VAL A 182 2.40 0.06 -3.48
C VAL A 182 2.88 0.81 -2.26
N LEU A 183 3.44 0.08 -1.30
CA LEU A 183 4.04 0.59 -0.09
C LEU A 183 5.55 0.47 -0.22
N ASP A 184 6.24 1.61 -0.26
CA ASP A 184 7.70 1.68 -0.17
C ASP A 184 8.09 1.94 1.29
N LEU A 185 8.77 0.97 1.88
CA LEU A 185 9.25 0.97 3.27
C LEU A 185 10.77 1.21 3.34
N SER A 186 11.46 1.35 2.20
CA SER A 186 12.92 1.48 2.15
C SER A 186 13.43 2.78 2.80
N GLY A 187 12.56 3.79 2.92
CA GLY A 187 12.84 5.06 3.61
C GLY A 187 12.70 5.00 5.13
N THR A 188 12.29 3.87 5.70
CA THR A 188 12.24 3.71 7.17
C THR A 188 13.66 3.68 7.77
N LEU A 189 13.80 4.00 9.06
CA LEU A 189 15.13 4.07 9.71
C LEU A 189 15.88 2.73 9.68
N ASP A 190 15.14 1.63 9.68
CA ASP A 190 15.69 0.27 9.58
C ASP A 190 15.86 -0.20 8.13
N GLY A 191 15.56 0.67 7.15
CA GLY A 191 15.67 0.37 5.71
C GLY A 191 14.63 -0.62 5.20
N GLY A 192 13.50 -0.76 5.89
CA GLY A 192 12.39 -1.67 5.62
C GLY A 192 11.71 -2.13 6.91
N LEU A 193 10.68 -2.97 6.79
CA LEU A 193 10.16 -3.73 7.93
C LEU A 193 11.18 -4.84 8.27
N ALA A 194 11.83 -4.74 9.43
CA ALA A 194 12.87 -5.67 9.86
C ALA A 194 12.38 -7.13 9.93
N SER A 195 13.30 -8.09 9.87
CA SER A 195 13.01 -9.51 10.07
C SER A 195 12.38 -9.75 11.45
N GLY A 196 11.27 -10.50 11.48
CA GLY A 196 10.44 -10.69 12.67
C GLY A 196 9.63 -9.45 13.07
N GLY A 197 9.61 -8.41 12.23
CA GLY A 197 8.86 -7.18 12.45
C GLY A 197 7.40 -7.31 12.03
N GLU A 198 6.53 -6.60 12.74
CA GLU A 198 5.12 -6.42 12.41
C GLU A 198 4.82 -4.95 12.13
N TRP A 199 3.94 -4.70 11.16
CA TRP A 199 3.40 -3.36 10.92
C TRP A 199 1.91 -3.45 10.59
N TYR A 200 1.17 -2.44 11.06
CA TYR A 200 -0.27 -2.37 10.94
C TYR A 200 -0.66 -1.08 10.22
N PHE A 201 -1.57 -1.21 9.26
CA PHE A 201 -2.11 -0.08 8.52
C PHE A 201 -3.57 -0.31 8.18
N ILE A 202 -4.34 0.76 8.08
CA ILE A 202 -5.72 0.72 7.59
C ILE A 202 -5.71 1.28 6.18
N ALA A 203 -6.37 0.61 5.25
CA ALA A 203 -6.64 1.08 3.89
C ALA A 203 -8.02 0.56 3.51
N ASP A 204 -8.94 1.45 3.14
CA ASP A 204 -10.30 1.02 2.83
C ASP A 204 -10.42 0.44 1.42
N THR A 205 -11.38 -0.48 1.27
CA THR A 205 -11.66 -1.16 0.02
C THR A 205 -13.15 -1.32 -0.19
N ASP A 206 -13.54 -1.29 -1.45
CA ASP A 206 -14.88 -1.52 -1.93
C ASP A 206 -14.92 -2.71 -2.89
N THR A 207 -16.09 -3.33 -3.01
CA THR A 207 -16.30 -4.48 -3.90
C THR A 207 -17.13 -4.10 -5.11
N LEU A 208 -16.73 -4.60 -6.27
CA LEU A 208 -17.48 -4.39 -7.51
C LEU A 208 -18.85 -5.06 -7.44
N LYS A 209 -19.81 -4.50 -8.17
CA LYS A 209 -21.14 -5.07 -8.35
C LYS A 209 -21.13 -6.37 -9.11
N THR A 210 -20.26 -6.48 -10.10
CA THR A 210 -20.06 -7.68 -10.90
C THR A 210 -18.61 -8.11 -10.80
N ALA A 211 -18.38 -9.37 -10.43
CA ALA A 211 -17.04 -9.92 -10.35
C ALA A 211 -16.36 -9.91 -11.74
N GLY A 212 -15.10 -9.47 -11.78
CA GLY A 212 -14.31 -9.37 -13.01
C GLY A 212 -14.65 -8.17 -13.91
N ASP A 213 -15.43 -7.20 -13.42
CA ASP A 213 -15.88 -6.05 -14.20
C ASP A 213 -14.84 -4.91 -14.33
N LEU A 214 -13.63 -5.06 -13.77
CA LEU A 214 -12.55 -4.11 -13.99
C LEU A 214 -11.86 -4.36 -15.33
N ALA A 215 -12.11 -3.48 -16.30
CA ALA A 215 -11.44 -3.49 -17.59
C ALA A 215 -10.39 -2.36 -17.67
N PRO A 216 -9.13 -2.66 -18.04
CA PRO A 216 -8.13 -1.62 -18.28
C PRO A 216 -8.58 -0.65 -19.38
N VAL A 217 -8.43 0.65 -19.15
CA VAL A 217 -8.67 1.69 -20.16
C VAL A 217 -7.41 1.77 -21.04
N PRO A 218 -7.52 1.51 -22.35
CA PRO A 218 -6.38 1.61 -23.24
C PRO A 218 -5.81 3.03 -23.25
N LEU A 219 -4.49 3.16 -23.15
CA LEU A 219 -3.82 4.43 -23.39
C LEU A 219 -4.17 4.93 -24.79
N PRO A 220 -4.45 6.23 -24.99
CA PRO A 220 -4.72 6.77 -26.31
C PRO A 220 -3.58 6.41 -27.26
N ALA A 221 -3.90 5.75 -28.37
CA ALA A 221 -2.91 5.28 -29.36
C ALA A 221 -1.97 6.39 -29.87
N GLY A 222 -2.39 7.66 -29.78
CA GLY A 222 -1.59 8.83 -30.12
C GLY A 222 -0.32 9.02 -29.28
N VAL A 223 -0.27 8.54 -28.04
CA VAL A 223 0.92 8.63 -27.19
C VAL A 223 2.00 7.65 -27.67
N LEU A 224 1.61 6.46 -28.13
CA LEU A 224 2.52 5.47 -28.68
C LEU A 224 3.08 5.89 -30.04
N THR A 225 2.27 6.53 -30.89
CA THR A 225 2.74 7.02 -32.20
C THR A 225 3.67 8.22 -32.07
N LEU A 226 3.42 9.14 -31.13
CA LEU A 226 4.32 10.26 -30.84
C LEU A 226 5.66 9.76 -30.26
N GLY A 227 5.63 8.79 -29.34
CA GLY A 227 6.85 8.17 -28.80
C GLY A 227 7.69 7.48 -29.87
N ALA A 228 7.07 6.71 -30.75
CA ALA A 228 7.75 6.06 -31.87
C ALA A 228 8.33 7.08 -32.89
N ALA A 229 7.60 8.17 -33.17
CA ALA A 229 8.06 9.23 -34.06
C ALA A 229 9.30 9.95 -33.49
N LEU A 230 9.29 10.29 -32.19
CA LEU A 230 10.42 10.95 -31.54
C LEU A 230 11.67 10.04 -31.47
N ALA A 231 11.49 8.75 -31.18
CA ALA A 231 12.58 7.77 -31.22
C ALA A 231 13.17 7.62 -32.64
N GLY A 232 12.31 7.60 -33.66
CA GLY A 232 12.74 7.59 -35.06
C GLY A 232 13.56 8.82 -35.46
N LEU A 233 13.15 10.03 -35.03
CA LEU A 233 13.91 11.26 -35.26
C LEU A 233 15.27 11.27 -34.52
N GLY A 234 15.33 10.75 -33.30
CA GLY A 234 16.57 10.64 -32.53
C GLY A 234 17.61 9.73 -33.20
N LEU A 235 17.16 8.59 -33.75
CA LEU A 235 18.02 7.65 -34.48
C LEU A 235 18.53 8.23 -35.81
N LEU A 236 17.70 9.02 -36.51
CA LEU A 236 18.10 9.68 -37.76
C LEU A 236 19.14 10.80 -37.53
N ARG A 237 19.10 11.48 -36.38
CA ARG A 237 20.06 12.54 -36.03
C ARG A 237 21.44 11.99 -35.67
N ARG A 238 21.51 10.81 -35.04
CA ARG A 238 22.79 10.13 -34.70
C ARG A 238 23.57 9.62 -35.91
N ARG A 239 22.91 9.47 -37.06
CA ARG A 239 23.51 8.87 -38.27
C ARG A 239 24.20 9.90 -39.18
N LYS A 240 24.16 11.19 -38.82
CA LYS A 240 24.77 12.31 -39.54
C LYS A 240 25.87 13.04 -38.74
N GLY A 241 26.37 12.44 -37.65
CA GLY A 241 27.52 12.93 -36.87
C GLY A 241 28.73 12.04 -37.08
#